data_AF-A0A359B022-F1
#
_entry.id   AF-A0A359B022-F1
#
_cell.length_a   1.000
_cell.length_b   1.000
_cell.length_c   1.000
_cell.angle_alpha   90.00
_cell.angle_beta   90.00
_cell.angle_gamma   90.00
#
_symmetry.space_group_name_H-M   'P 1'
#
loop_
_entity.id
_entity.type
_entity.pdbx_description
1 polymer ?
#
loop_
_entity_poly.entity_id
_entity_poly.type
_entity_poly.pdbx_seq_one_letter_code
_entity_poly.pdbx_strand_id
1 'polypeptide(L)' 'MKTMKKNLLLLGIFLMTLTPFLTGCDKEEPLPEKKPVIELIERGELKGTLDENYTLSASTNYQLTGSFIVNEGATLTIPA' A
#
# COMPACT_ATOMS: atom_id res chain seq x y z
N MET A 1 40.37 -39.74 -46.71
CA MET A 1 39.58 -40.78 -46.03
C MET A 1 39.63 -40.55 -44.52
N LYS A 2 38.59 -39.96 -43.92
CA LYS A 2 38.23 -40.23 -42.52
C LYS A 2 36.74 -39.94 -42.33
N THR A 3 36.04 -41.04 -42.10
CA THR A 3 34.64 -41.21 -41.74
C THR A 3 34.48 -40.75 -40.26
N MET A 4 33.34 -40.36 -39.68
CA MET A 4 31.93 -40.61 -39.91
C MET A 4 31.13 -39.42 -39.34
N LYS A 5 30.09 -39.02 -40.06
CA LYS A 5 29.06 -38.08 -39.59
C LYS A 5 28.11 -38.89 -38.70
N LYS A 6 28.17 -38.69 -37.38
CA LYS A 6 27.16 -39.24 -36.46
C LYS A 6 26.24 -38.09 -36.05
N ASN A 7 25.01 -38.19 -36.53
CA ASN A 7 23.84 -37.53 -35.98
C ASN A 7 23.90 -37.55 -34.45
N LEU A 8 24.06 -36.38 -33.85
CA LEU A 8 23.48 -36.10 -32.53
C LEU A 8 22.62 -34.85 -32.69
N LEU A 9 21.58 -35.04 -33.51
CA LEU A 9 20.37 -34.24 -33.54
C LEU A 9 19.58 -34.66 -32.30
N LEU A 10 19.41 -33.73 -31.35
CA LEU A 10 18.53 -33.72 -30.16
C LEU A 10 19.28 -33.20 -28.93
N LEU A 11 19.37 -31.86 -28.79
CA LEU A 11 19.03 -31.25 -27.50
C LEU A 11 18.63 -29.79 -27.71
N GLY A 12 17.33 -29.55 -27.55
CA GLY A 12 16.78 -28.34 -26.94
C GLY A 12 17.26 -27.01 -27.48
N ILE A 13 16.56 -26.53 -28.50
CA ILE A 13 16.30 -25.10 -28.67
C ILE A 13 15.63 -24.63 -27.37
N PHE A 14 16.42 -24.17 -26.40
CA PHE A 14 15.91 -23.28 -25.36
C PHE A 14 15.86 -21.90 -25.99
N LEU A 15 14.73 -21.64 -26.66
CA LEU A 15 14.33 -20.32 -27.13
C LEU A 15 14.08 -19.46 -25.88
N MET A 16 15.16 -19.01 -25.23
CA MET A 16 15.06 -17.98 -24.21
C MET A 16 14.83 -16.68 -24.96
N THR A 17 13.54 -16.40 -25.17
CA THR A 17 13.06 -15.15 -25.71
C THR A 17 13.58 -14.02 -24.82
N LEU A 18 14.49 -13.24 -25.38
CA LEU A 18 14.91 -11.95 -24.83
C LEU A 18 13.71 -11.02 -24.97
N THR A 19 12.77 -11.12 -24.04
CA THR A 19 11.73 -10.10 -23.89
C THR A 19 12.36 -8.94 -23.14
N PRO A 20 12.43 -7.74 -23.74
CA PRO A 20 12.73 -6.55 -22.97
C PRO A 20 11.54 -6.36 -22.03
N PHE A 21 11.75 -6.65 -20.75
CA PHE A 21 10.89 -6.13 -19.71
C PHE A 21 11.01 -4.60 -19.75
N LEU A 22 10.20 -3.99 -20.61
CA LEU A 22 9.66 -2.66 -20.36
C LEU A 22 8.75 -2.81 -19.14
N THR A 23 9.36 -3.04 -17.97
CA THR A 23 8.71 -2.68 -16.72
C THR A 23 8.59 -1.17 -16.80
N GLY A 24 7.40 -0.74 -17.21
CA GLY A 24 6.93 0.60 -17.00
C GLY A 24 7.32 1.02 -15.60
N CYS A 25 7.72 2.28 -15.51
CA CYS A 25 7.92 2.97 -14.27
C CYS A 25 6.59 3.02 -13.50
N ASP A 26 6.18 1.94 -12.84
CA ASP A 26 5.34 2.04 -11.66
C ASP A 26 6.31 2.12 -10.48
N LYS A 27 6.80 3.34 -10.26
CA LYS A 27 7.17 3.72 -8.91
C LYS A 27 5.88 3.52 -8.12
N GLU A 28 5.71 2.37 -7.48
CA GLU A 28 4.77 2.25 -6.38
C GLU A 28 5.27 3.23 -5.32
N GLU A 29 4.86 4.49 -5.48
CA GLU A 29 5.02 5.50 -4.46
C GLU A 29 4.37 4.92 -3.21
N PRO A 30 5.12 4.76 -2.10
CA PRO A 30 4.56 4.17 -0.89
C PRO A 30 3.32 4.98 -0.52
N LEU A 31 2.15 4.36 -0.66
CA LEU A 31 0.90 5.00 -0.24
C LEU A 31 1.07 5.27 1.26
N PRO A 32 0.78 6.50 1.73
CA PRO A 32 0.92 6.80 3.14
C PRO A 32 0.04 5.84 3.92
N GLU A 33 0.65 4.96 4.71
CA GLU A 33 -0.03 4.02 5.59
C GLU A 33 -0.81 4.86 6.61
N LYS A 34 -2.11 5.00 6.35
CA LYS A 34 -2.96 5.79 7.20
C LYS A 34 -3.26 5.00 8.47
N LYS A 35 -3.03 5.63 9.62
CA LYS A 35 -3.24 4.98 10.93
C LYS A 35 -4.71 4.56 11.05
N PRO A 36 -5.01 3.37 11.63
CA PRO A 36 -6.37 2.82 11.71
C PRO A 36 -7.40 3.78 12.33
N VAL A 37 -7.01 4.57 13.34
CA VAL A 37 -7.89 5.55 13.98
C VAL A 37 -8.26 6.71 13.05
N ILE A 38 -7.35 7.16 12.20
CA ILE A 38 -7.61 8.27 11.28
C ILE A 38 -8.58 7.84 10.17
N GLU A 39 -8.55 6.57 9.78
CA GLU A 39 -9.56 5.99 8.88
C GLU A 39 -10.96 5.97 9.50
N LEU A 40 -11.07 5.65 10.79
CA LEU A 40 -12.35 5.70 11.50
C LEU A 40 -12.87 7.14 11.59
N ILE A 41 -12.02 8.11 11.90
CA ILE A 41 -12.40 9.53 11.97
C ILE A 41 -12.93 10.01 10.61
N GLU A 42 -12.28 9.67 9.51
CA GLU A 42 -12.77 10.04 8.17
C GLU A 42 -14.11 9.40 7.80
N ARG A 43 -14.44 8.25 8.40
CA ARG A 43 -15.75 7.61 8.28
C ARG A 43 -16.80 8.19 9.25
N GLY A 44 -16.45 9.19 10.05
CA GLY A 44 -17.32 9.78 11.05
C GLY A 44 -17.44 8.94 12.33
N GLU A 45 -16.58 7.96 12.53
CA GLU A 45 -16.60 7.08 13.69
C GLU A 45 -15.46 7.43 14.66
N LEU A 46 -15.82 7.93 15.85
CA LEU A 46 -14.86 8.24 16.90
C LEU A 46 -14.72 7.01 17.83
N LYS A 47 -13.69 6.20 17.57
CA LYS A 47 -13.33 5.02 18.36
C LYS A 47 -11.82 4.75 18.30
N GLY A 48 -11.21 4.40 19.43
CA GLY A 48 -9.79 4.07 19.54
C GLY A 48 -8.97 5.14 20.26
N THR A 49 -7.67 5.20 19.94
CA THR A 49 -6.72 6.12 20.58
C THR A 49 -6.09 7.04 19.54
N LEU A 50 -6.19 8.35 19.74
CA LEU A 50 -5.60 9.37 18.89
C LEU A 50 -4.22 9.76 19.44
N ASP A 51 -3.17 9.43 18.67
CA ASP A 51 -1.76 9.68 19.01
C ASP A 51 -1.18 10.96 18.38
N GLU A 52 -1.99 11.72 17.62
CA GLU A 52 -1.53 12.91 16.90
C GLU A 52 -2.56 14.03 16.90
N ASN A 53 -2.11 15.25 16.63
CA ASN A 53 -3.00 16.40 16.53
C ASN A 53 -3.94 16.24 15.33
N TYR A 54 -5.24 16.38 15.56
CA TYR A 54 -6.25 16.25 14.52
C TYR A 54 -7.33 17.32 14.67
N THR A 55 -7.74 17.92 13.54
CA THR A 55 -8.85 18.87 13.49
C THR A 55 -10.01 18.22 12.76
N LEU A 56 -11.15 18.10 13.43
CA LEU A 56 -12.36 17.56 12.80
C LEU A 56 -12.86 18.51 11.71
N SER A 57 -13.39 17.96 10.62
CA SER A 57 -14.12 18.75 9.62
C SER A 57 -15.50 19.18 10.15
N ALA A 58 -15.81 20.48 10.13
CA ALA A 58 -17.10 21.02 10.57
C ALA A 58 -18.31 20.53 9.74
N SER A 59 -18.07 20.06 8.51
CA SER A 59 -19.12 19.58 7.61
C SER A 59 -19.52 18.11 7.85
N THR A 60 -18.84 17.43 8.76
CA THR A 60 -19.02 15.98 8.99
C THR A 60 -19.75 15.75 10.31
N ASN A 61 -20.74 14.85 10.28
CA ASN A 61 -21.35 14.34 11.51
C ASN A 61 -20.49 13.20 12.06
N TYR A 62 -20.07 13.32 13.32
CA TYR A 62 -19.26 12.31 13.99
C TYR A 62 -20.04 11.64 15.10
N GLN A 63 -19.91 10.33 15.20
CA GLN A 63 -20.55 9.51 16.22
C GLN A 63 -19.49 8.84 17.08
N LEU A 64 -19.63 8.97 18.40
CA LEU A 64 -18.88 8.17 19.36
C LEU A 64 -19.40 6.74 19.33
N THR A 65 -18.74 5.88 18.56
CA THR A 65 -19.11 4.45 18.42
C THR A 65 -18.40 3.56 19.44
N GLY A 66 -17.54 4.14 20.27
CA GLY A 66 -16.88 3.49 21.39
C GLY A 66 -16.03 4.47 22.19
N SER A 67 -15.15 3.96 23.04
CA SER A 67 -14.15 4.79 23.72
C SER A 67 -13.25 5.46 22.69
N PHE A 68 -13.13 6.79 22.78
CA PHE A 68 -12.20 7.59 22.00
C PHE A 68 -11.27 8.33 22.96
N ILE A 69 -10.00 7.94 22.98
CA ILE A 69 -8.98 8.43 23.92
C ILE A 69 -8.04 9.34 23.16
N VAL A 70 -7.84 10.57 23.64
CA VAL A 70 -6.78 11.45 23.13
C VAL A 70 -5.56 11.24 24.02
N ASN A 71 -4.47 10.72 23.44
CA ASN A 71 -3.26 10.43 24.20
C ASN A 71 -2.53 11.73 24.62
N GLU A 72 -1.67 11.60 25.62
CA GLU A 72 -0.83 12.71 26.06
C GLU A 72 0.03 13.24 24.89
N GLY A 73 0.04 14.56 24.71
CA GLY A 73 0.74 15.22 23.61
C GLY A 73 -0.06 15.33 22.31
N ALA A 74 -1.24 14.70 22.21
CA ALA A 74 -2.17 14.89 21.10
C ALA A 74 -3.28 15.90 21.45
N THR A 75 -3.82 16.54 20.41
CA THR A 75 -4.93 17.50 20.52
C THR A 75 -6.01 17.16 19.50
N LEU A 76 -7.24 17.01 19.96
CA LEU A 76 -8.42 16.97 19.08
C LEU A 76 -9.05 18.37 19.04
N THR A 77 -9.00 19.02 17.88
CA THR A 77 -9.66 20.31 17.66
C THR A 77 -11.05 20.10 17.06
N ILE A 78 -12.07 20.65 17.73
CA ILE A 78 -13.44 20.69 17.24
C ILE A 78 -13.71 22.14 16.81
N PRO A 79 -13.87 22.43 15.50
CA PRO A 79 -14.18 23.78 15.05
C PRO A 79 -15.57 24.22 15.56
N ALA A 80 -15.67 25.50 15.92
CA ALA A 80 -16.89 26.14 16.41
C ALA A 80 -17.88 26.46 15.28
#